data_AF-A0A2N2M4F4-F1
#
_entry.id   AF-A0A2N2M4F4-F1
#
_cell.length_a   1.000
_cell.length_b   1.000
_cell.length_c   1.000
_cell.angle_alpha   90.00
_cell.angle_beta   90.00
_cell.angle_gamma   90.00
#
_symmetry.space_group_name_H-M   'P 1'
#
loop_
_entity.id
_entity.type
_entity.pdbx_description
1 polymer ?
#
loop_
_entity_poly.entity_id
_entity_poly.type
_entity_poly.pdbx_seq_one_letter_code
_entity_poly.pdbx_strand_id
1 'polypeptide(L)'
;MHVCVEQSKSVEDLKKEIQGAIKKLDKGKGVLILTDLFGGTPSNISLSFMKEGKVEVVTGVNLPMLLKLSDVKEGMTLNEFACFIKDYGKKNISLASEILSKKAIG
;
A
#
# COMPACT_ATOMS: atom_id res chain seq x y z
N MET A 1 -1.98 11.21 2.36
CA MET A 1 -2.87 11.32 3.54
C MET A 1 -2.70 10.06 4.34
N HIS A 2 -2.64 10.15 5.67
CA HIS A 2 -2.56 8.97 6.55
C HIS A 2 -3.84 8.90 7.37
N VAL A 3 -4.27 7.67 7.67
CA VAL A 3 -5.41 7.36 8.54
C VAL A 3 -4.87 6.42 9.61
N CYS A 4 -4.96 6.84 10.87
CA CYS A 4 -4.44 6.07 12.01
C CYS A 4 -5.58 5.40 12.77
N VAL A 5 -5.33 4.16 13.20
CA VAL A 5 -6.23 3.41 14.08
C VAL A 5 -5.84 3.66 15.52
N GLU A 6 -6.82 4.07 16.31
CA GLU A 6 -6.69 4.36 17.73
C GLU A 6 -7.74 3.54 18.50
N GLN A 7 -7.44 3.13 19.74
CA GLN A 7 -8.35 2.29 20.54
C GLN A 7 -9.71 2.97 20.83
N SER A 8 -9.74 4.30 20.83
CA SER A 8 -10.94 5.11 21.06
C SER A 8 -11.83 5.27 19.81
N LYS A 9 -11.33 4.91 18.62
CA LYS A 9 -12.07 5.08 17.37
C LYS A 9 -12.95 3.87 17.09
N SER A 10 -14.22 4.12 16.75
CA SER A 10 -15.11 3.07 16.27
C SER A 10 -14.76 2.63 14.84
N VAL A 11 -15.22 1.45 14.46
CA VAL A 11 -15.11 0.93 13.08
C VAL A 11 -15.81 1.86 12.09
N GLU A 12 -16.99 2.37 12.44
CA GLU A 12 -17.74 3.34 11.64
C GLU A 12 -16.98 4.64 11.40
N ASP A 13 -16.28 5.17 12.41
CA ASP A 13 -15.50 6.41 12.27
C ASP A 13 -14.31 6.19 11.35
N LEU A 14 -13.59 5.08 11.53
CA LEU A 14 -12.48 4.71 10.67
C LEU A 14 -12.93 4.50 9.21
N LYS A 15 -14.09 3.87 9.01
CA LYS A 15 -14.71 3.69 7.70
C LYS A 15 -15.04 5.04 7.04
N LYS A 16 -15.63 5.98 7.80
CA LYS A 16 -15.93 7.33 7.31
C LYS A 16 -14.65 8.10 6.95
N GLU A 17 -13.60 7.98 7.77
CA GLU A 17 -12.32 8.63 7.53
C GLU A 17 -11.66 8.11 6.23
N ILE A 18 -11.60 6.80 6.06
CA ILE A 18 -11.09 6.16 4.82
C ILE A 18 -11.93 6.58 3.62
N GLN A 19 -13.27 6.53 3.72
CA GLN A 19 -14.15 6.93 2.63
C GLN A 19 -13.96 8.41 2.26
N GLY A 20 -13.81 9.29 3.25
CA GLY A 20 -13.52 10.70 3.05
C GLY A 20 -12.17 10.93 2.39
N ALA A 21 -11.14 10.19 2.81
CA ALA A 21 -9.82 10.22 2.19
C ALA A 21 -9.86 9.79 0.72
N ILE A 22 -10.54 8.69 0.41
CA ILE A 22 -10.71 8.21 -0.98
C ILE A 22 -11.39 9.29 -1.83
N LYS A 23 -12.52 9.83 -1.38
CA LYS A 23 -13.24 10.89 -2.11
C LYS A 23 -12.41 12.15 -2.34
N LYS A 24 -11.57 12.52 -1.36
CA LYS A 24 -10.72 13.71 -1.44
C LYS A 24 -9.52 13.52 -2.39
N LEU A 25 -8.99 12.30 -2.48
CA LEU A 25 -7.78 11.98 -3.24
C LEU A 25 -8.06 11.51 -4.67
N ASP A 26 -9.22 10.88 -4.92
CA ASP A 26 -9.58 10.41 -6.25
C ASP A 26 -9.83 11.60 -7.20
N LYS A 27 -8.89 11.81 -8.12
CA LYS A 27 -8.96 12.82 -9.19
C LYS A 27 -9.23 12.19 -10.56
N GLY A 28 -9.83 10.99 -10.59
CA GLY A 28 -10.16 10.26 -11.81
C GLY A 28 -9.14 9.21 -12.24
N LYS A 29 -8.08 8.99 -11.44
CA LYS A 29 -7.09 7.92 -11.63
C LYS A 29 -7.14 6.84 -10.55
N GLY A 30 -8.12 6.93 -9.65
CA GLY A 30 -8.27 6.04 -8.50
C GLY A 30 -7.27 6.33 -7.38
N VAL A 31 -7.30 5.47 -6.35
CA VAL A 31 -6.57 5.63 -5.09
C VAL A 31 -5.88 4.32 -4.72
N LEU A 32 -4.58 4.39 -4.48
CA LEU A 32 -3.80 3.29 -3.89
C LEU A 32 -3.78 3.46 -2.36
N ILE A 33 -4.27 2.46 -1.64
CA ILE A 33 -4.20 2.40 -0.17
C ILE A 33 -3.03 1.48 0.21
N LEU A 34 -2.12 2.01 1.04
CA LEU A 34 -1.04 1.23 1.64
C LEU A 34 -1.35 1.00 3.11
N THR A 35 -1.25 -0.25 3.55
CA THR A 35 -1.50 -0.64 4.95
C THR A 35 -0.36 -1.52 5.47
N ASP A 36 -0.26 -1.61 6.79
CA ASP A 36 0.81 -2.31 7.51
C ASP A 36 0.68 -3.83 7.41
N LEU A 37 -0.48 -4.41 7.71
CA LEU A 37 -0.67 -5.85 7.89
C LEU A 37 -1.95 -6.34 7.20
N PHE A 38 -1.90 -7.52 6.58
CA PHE A 38 -3.10 -8.18 6.10
C PHE A 38 -3.91 -8.74 7.29
N GLY A 39 -5.23 -8.54 7.30
CA GLY A 39 -6.12 -9.10 8.33
C GLY A 39 -6.32 -8.25 9.60
N GLY A 40 -5.68 -7.09 9.74
CA GLY A 40 -5.99 -6.13 10.80
C GLY A 40 -7.31 -5.39 10.55
N THR A 41 -7.93 -4.84 11.60
CA THR A 41 -9.15 -4.00 11.51
C THR A 41 -9.06 -2.91 10.44
N PRO A 42 -7.99 -2.08 10.34
CA PRO A 42 -7.87 -1.11 9.24
C PRO A 42 -7.81 -1.75 7.86
N SER A 43 -7.02 -2.82 7.68
CA SER A 43 -6.88 -3.49 6.38
C SER A 43 -8.16 -4.15 5.93
N ASN A 44 -8.92 -4.78 6.82
CA ASN A 44 -10.21 -5.38 6.47
C ASN A 44 -11.24 -4.31 6.06
N ILE A 45 -11.24 -3.15 6.73
CA ILE A 45 -12.09 -2.02 6.34
C ILE A 45 -11.63 -1.46 4.99
N SER A 46 -10.33 -1.30 4.76
CA SER A 46 -9.79 -0.88 3.45
C SER A 46 -10.17 -1.84 2.33
N LEU A 47 -10.11 -3.15 2.58
CA LEU A 47 -10.51 -4.18 1.61
C LEU A 47 -11.99 -4.05 1.23
N SER A 48 -12.86 -3.61 2.15
CA SER A 48 -14.28 -3.37 1.84
C SER A 48 -14.52 -2.21 0.84
N PHE A 49 -13.52 -1.38 0.61
CA PHE A 49 -13.55 -0.29 -0.39
C PHE A 49 -12.93 -0.67 -1.72
N MET A 50 -12.36 -1.89 -1.86
CA MET A 50 -11.78 -2.33 -3.13
C MET A 50 -12.80 -2.24 -4.25
N LYS A 51 -12.38 -1.60 -5.32
CA LYS A 51 -13.19 -1.44 -6.52
C LYS A 51 -12.25 -1.33 -7.69
N GLU A 52 -12.39 -2.25 -8.64
CA GLU A 52 -11.54 -2.35 -9.81
C GLU A 52 -11.42 -0.99 -10.53
N GLY A 53 -10.18 -0.61 -10.81
CA GLY A 53 -9.83 0.67 -11.44
C GLY A 53 -10.06 1.92 -10.58
N LYS A 54 -10.58 1.80 -9.35
CA LYS A 54 -10.84 2.95 -8.45
C LYS A 54 -10.08 2.89 -7.14
N VAL A 55 -10.01 1.72 -6.51
CA VAL A 55 -9.32 1.54 -5.23
C VAL A 55 -8.58 0.21 -5.25
N GLU A 56 -7.27 0.28 -5.08
CA GLU A 56 -6.38 -0.86 -4.90
C GLU A 56 -5.77 -0.80 -3.50
N VAL A 57 -5.52 -1.96 -2.89
CA VAL A 57 -4.97 -2.05 -1.53
C VAL A 57 -3.71 -2.92 -1.55
N VAL A 58 -2.59 -2.37 -1.06
CA VAL A 58 -1.33 -3.10 -0.85
C VAL A 58 -1.02 -3.12 0.64
N THR A 59 -0.86 -4.32 1.20
CA THR A 59 -0.52 -4.54 2.60
C THR A 59 0.99 -4.78 2.78
N GLY A 60 1.50 -4.70 4.00
CA GLY A 60 2.93 -4.94 4.26
C GLY A 60 3.80 -3.78 3.82
N VAL A 61 3.30 -2.54 3.92
CA VAL A 61 4.03 -1.35 3.47
C VAL A 61 5.43 -1.29 4.11
N ASN A 62 6.44 -1.07 3.28
CA ASN A 62 7.82 -0.93 3.71
C ASN A 62 8.48 0.30 3.07
N LEU A 63 9.64 0.70 3.59
CA LEU A 63 10.33 1.90 3.12
C LEU A 63 10.66 1.87 1.61
N PRO A 64 11.17 0.76 1.02
CA PRO A 64 11.35 0.66 -0.42
C PRO A 64 10.11 0.98 -1.25
N MET A 65 8.92 0.52 -0.82
CA MET A 65 7.66 0.85 -1.49
C MET A 65 7.40 2.35 -1.48
N LEU A 66 7.57 3.02 -0.34
CA LEU A 66 7.31 4.45 -0.18
C LEU A 66 8.20 5.31 -1.09
N LEU A 67 9.48 4.94 -1.22
CA LEU A 67 10.44 5.60 -2.10
C LEU A 67 10.09 5.49 -3.59
N LYS A 68 9.22 4.54 -3.96
CA LYS A 68 8.78 4.30 -5.34
C LYS A 68 7.40 4.85 -5.67
N LEU A 69 6.73 5.52 -4.73
CA LEU A 69 5.40 6.09 -4.99
C LEU A 69 5.43 7.25 -6.01
N SER A 70 6.58 7.93 -6.17
CA SER A 70 6.78 8.96 -7.19
C SER A 70 6.98 8.41 -8.60
N ASP A 71 7.28 7.11 -8.75
CA ASP A 71 7.72 6.52 -10.01
C ASP A 71 6.54 6.08 -10.90
N VAL A 72 5.36 6.65 -10.68
CA VAL A 72 4.19 6.40 -11.52
C VAL A 72 4.46 6.86 -12.95
N LYS A 73 4.25 5.96 -13.92
CA LYS A 73 4.49 6.24 -15.34
C LYS A 73 3.22 6.71 -16.03
N GLU A 74 3.38 7.53 -17.06
CA GLU A 74 2.27 7.88 -17.94
C GLU A 74 1.68 6.63 -18.60
N GLY A 75 0.35 6.56 -18.69
CA GLY A 75 -0.37 5.39 -19.24
C GLY A 75 -0.50 4.19 -18.30
N MET A 76 0.18 4.19 -17.15
CA MET A 76 0.08 3.09 -16.18
C MET A 76 -1.26 3.11 -15.45
N THR A 77 -1.94 1.97 -15.42
CA THR A 77 -3.18 1.78 -14.66
C THR A 77 -2.91 1.69 -13.16
N LEU A 78 -3.94 1.93 -12.34
CA LEU A 78 -3.84 1.79 -10.89
C LEU A 78 -3.40 0.38 -10.48
N ASN A 79 -3.93 -0.65 -11.14
CA ASN A 79 -3.59 -2.04 -10.87
C ASN A 79 -2.13 -2.36 -11.20
N GLU A 80 -1.65 -1.94 -12.39
CA GLU A 80 -0.24 -2.12 -12.78
C GLU A 80 0.70 -1.41 -11.80
N PHE A 81 0.33 -0.22 -11.34
CA PHE A 81 1.11 0.51 -10.34
C PHE A 81 1.10 -0.20 -8.98
N ALA A 82 -0.04 -0.71 -8.53
CA ALA A 82 -0.14 -1.52 -7.30
C ALA A 82 0.74 -2.77 -7.37
N CYS A 83 0.70 -3.49 -8.50
CA CYS A 83 1.57 -4.63 -8.77
C CYS A 83 3.06 -4.26 -8.73
N PHE A 84 3.44 -3.16 -9.39
CA PHE A 84 4.80 -2.65 -9.39
C PHE A 84 5.30 -2.35 -7.98
N ILE A 85 4.52 -1.62 -7.17
CA ILE A 85 4.89 -1.29 -5.78
C ILE A 85 5.02 -2.57 -4.93
N LYS A 86 4.05 -3.48 -5.01
CA LYS A 86 4.09 -4.78 -4.31
C LYS A 86 5.36 -5.56 -4.66
N ASP A 87 5.65 -5.72 -5.95
CA ASP A 87 6.80 -6.51 -6.42
C ASP A 87 8.13 -5.84 -6.06
N TYR A 88 8.20 -4.50 -6.12
CA TYR A 88 9.36 -3.75 -5.67
C TYR A 88 9.60 -3.94 -4.18
N GLY A 89 8.54 -3.85 -3.36
CA GLY A 89 8.63 -4.09 -1.92
C GLY A 89 9.13 -5.50 -1.60
N LYS A 90 8.63 -6.52 -2.30
CA LYS A 90 9.09 -7.91 -2.15
C LYS A 90 10.56 -8.10 -2.53
N LYS A 91 10.99 -7.52 -3.65
CA LYS A 91 12.40 -7.61 -4.12
C LYS A 91 13.40 -6.97 -3.16
N ASN A 92 12.96 -6.04 -2.32
CA ASN A 92 13.81 -5.35 -1.35
C ASN A 92 13.74 -5.95 0.06
N ILE A 93 13.15 -7.13 0.21
CA ILE A 93 13.27 -7.93 1.43
C ILE A 93 14.43 -8.89 1.22
N SER A 94 15.45 -8.81 2.07
CA SER A 94 16.65 -9.65 1.95
C SER A 94 17.25 -9.95 3.31
N LEU A 95 17.82 -11.14 3.44
CA LEU A 95 18.61 -11.53 4.59
C LEU A 95 20.07 -11.07 4.39
N ALA A 96 20.57 -10.20 5.26
CA ALA A 96 21.89 -9.60 5.10
C ALA A 96 23.02 -10.64 5.05
N SER A 97 22.93 -11.72 5.82
CA SER A 97 23.94 -12.79 5.81
C SER A 97 24.00 -13.54 4.46
N GLU A 98 22.89 -13.67 3.73
CA GLU A 98 22.87 -14.26 2.38
C GLU A 98 23.55 -13.36 1.35
N ILE A 99 23.40 -12.05 1.48
CA ILE A 99 24.05 -11.07 0.59
C ILE A 99 25.55 -11.06 0.82
N LEU A 100 25.97 -11.04 2.08
CA LEU A 100 27.37 -10.94 2.46
C LEU A 100 28.15 -12.23 2.18
N SER A 101 27.52 -13.40 2.33
CA SER A 101 28.15 -14.69 1.99
C SER A 101 28.34 -14.88 0.49
N LYS A 102 27.39 -14.46 -0.37
CA LYS A 102 27.55 -14.51 -1.84
C LYS A 102 28.69 -13.64 -2.36
N LYS A 103 29.01 -12.54 -1.67
CA LYS A 103 30.13 -11.64 -2.01
C LYS A 103 31.51 -12.15 -1.59
N ALA A 104 31.58 -13.13 -0.70
CA ALA A 104 32.84 -13.70 -0.22
C ALA A 104 33.33 -14.89 -1.07
N ILE A 105 32.48 -15.41 -1.97
CA ILE A 105 32.74 -16.62 -2.76
C ILE A 105 32.86 -16.30 -4.27
N GLY A 106 32.73 -15.02 -4.66
CA GLY A 106 32.94 -14.54 -6.04
C GLY A 106 33.91 -13.37 -6.06
#